data_AF-A0A8T1NQG5-F1
#
_entry.id   AF-A0A8T1NQG5-F1
#
_cell.length_a   1.000
_cell.length_b   1.000
_cell.length_c   1.000
_cell.angle_alpha   90.00
_cell.angle_beta   90.00
_cell.angle_gamma   90.00
#
_symmetry.space_group_name_H-M   'P 1'
#
loop_
_entity.id
_entity.type
_entity.pdbx_description
1 polymer ?
#
loop_
_entity_poly.entity_id
_entity_poly.type
_entity_poly.pdbx_seq_one_letter_code
_entity_poly.pdbx_strand_id
1 'polypeptide(L)'
;MTITPTFGSKRHQSLVLRSSILSRLLLLALTIVWRTLLTPHDTSAPLNPSCLSHHHDPPPILFPSVASAVERGVVWDSVYFLRIAHCGYEYEQSYAFLPLLPLTISFLSRTVFAPLVPLIGYRAVLGLSGYVINNLTFVFAAIYFYKLSVIILKDSDSALRASILFCFNPASVFYSAIYSESLYALFSIGGIYHLVTGGNSIAVLLLALSTCARSNGVLNAGYFCFQTLHQAYDAVFVKRHAYLAVQVLISGALHCICIFTPFIAFQAYGYYNICLGHSIDEMRPWCKARLPLLYNYIQSHYWGVGFLRYFQLKRLPNFLLASPILSLALCSIVYYAKSRPEIFFLLGLLASVEEKNSSAVLFSLETVQRSSIARFPGKSFSKIQGRHNLRQRKHMTRGDPVALPLENDSLAKLGYLTVSCLPFILQLAFMAATAFFVMHVQVATRFLSASPPLYWFASNLMVQRKRWAYLIWAYSAAYILLGSLLFSNFYPFT
;
A
#
# COMPACT_ATOMS: atom_id res chain seq x y z
N MET A 1 -22.95 4.47 -6.16
CA MET A 1 -22.87 5.55 -7.18
C MET A 1 -21.83 5.14 -8.20
N THR A 2 -22.26 4.69 -9.38
CA THR A 2 -21.38 4.42 -10.52
C THR A 2 -21.04 5.76 -11.16
N ILE A 3 -19.86 6.31 -10.83
CA ILE A 3 -19.35 7.52 -11.46
C ILE A 3 -19.01 7.16 -12.91
N THR A 4 -19.83 7.58 -13.86
CA THR A 4 -19.48 7.54 -15.29
C THR A 4 -18.24 8.41 -15.51
N PRO A 5 -17.13 7.88 -16.05
CA PRO A 5 -15.91 8.65 -16.19
C PRO A 5 -16.13 9.76 -17.20
N THR A 6 -16.03 11.01 -16.73
CA THR A 6 -15.98 12.21 -17.58
C THR A 6 -14.80 12.09 -18.55
N PHE A 7 -14.88 12.73 -19.72
CA PHE A 7 -13.84 12.67 -20.75
C PHE A 7 -12.43 13.01 -20.22
N GLY A 8 -12.33 13.96 -19.28
CA GLY A 8 -11.07 14.29 -18.58
C GLY A 8 -10.51 13.14 -17.73
N SER A 9 -11.37 12.34 -17.09
CA SER A 9 -10.95 11.20 -16.26
C SER A 9 -10.26 10.10 -17.08
N LYS A 10 -10.73 9.82 -18.30
CA LYS A 10 -10.08 8.84 -19.19
C LYS A 10 -8.70 9.31 -19.66
N ARG A 11 -8.55 10.59 -19.99
CA ARG A 11 -7.26 11.19 -20.38
C ARG A 11 -6.24 11.10 -19.24
N HIS A 12 -6.65 11.43 -18.02
CA HIS A 12 -5.77 11.37 -16.85
C HIS A 12 -5.35 9.92 -16.53
N GLN A 13 -6.27 8.95 -16.60
CA GLN A 13 -5.91 7.53 -16.42
C GLN A 13 -4.87 7.06 -17.46
N SER A 14 -5.03 7.45 -18.73
CA SER A 14 -4.06 7.15 -19.79
C SER A 14 -2.70 7.78 -19.49
N LEU A 15 -2.67 9.02 -18.99
CA LEU A 15 -1.43 9.70 -18.62
C LEU A 15 -0.72 9.02 -17.44
N VAL A 16 -1.48 8.59 -16.42
CA VAL A 16 -0.93 7.84 -15.27
C VAL A 16 -0.36 6.50 -15.72
N LEU A 17 -1.08 5.75 -16.56
CA LEU A 17 -0.60 4.49 -17.12
C LEU A 17 0.71 4.67 -17.91
N ARG A 18 0.77 5.67 -18.79
CA ARG A 18 2.00 5.97 -19.54
C ARG A 18 3.14 6.37 -18.62
N SER A 19 2.86 7.19 -17.61
CA SER A 19 3.87 7.67 -16.65
C SER A 19 4.42 6.54 -15.77
N SER A 20 3.58 5.60 -15.32
CA SER A 20 4.00 4.46 -14.52
C SER A 20 4.85 3.48 -15.33
N ILE A 21 4.47 3.19 -16.58
CA ILE A 21 5.29 2.37 -17.49
C ILE A 21 6.62 3.07 -17.78
N LEU A 22 6.59 4.36 -18.13
CA LEU A 22 7.80 5.13 -18.41
C LEU A 22 8.75 5.17 -17.22
N SER A 23 8.23 5.34 -15.99
CA SER A 23 9.09 5.38 -14.80
C SER A 23 9.75 4.03 -14.51
N ARG A 24 9.06 2.91 -14.79
CA ARG A 24 9.66 1.57 -14.67
C ARG A 24 10.73 1.33 -15.72
N LEU A 25 10.43 1.63 -16.99
CA LEU A 25 11.40 1.49 -18.09
C LEU A 25 12.63 2.38 -17.87
N LEU A 26 12.44 3.61 -17.40
CA LEU A 26 13.53 4.52 -17.06
C LEU A 26 14.44 3.92 -15.98
N LEU A 27 13.88 3.37 -14.89
CA LEU A 27 14.66 2.78 -13.80
C LEU A 27 15.41 1.52 -14.22
N LEU A 28 14.78 0.66 -15.02
CA LEU A 28 15.43 -0.52 -15.58
C LEU A 28 16.58 -0.11 -16.52
N ALA A 29 16.35 0.87 -17.39
CA ALA A 29 17.38 1.40 -18.28
C ALA A 29 18.54 2.01 -17.51
N LEU A 30 18.28 2.86 -16.50
CA LEU A 30 19.31 3.42 -15.63
C LEU A 30 20.11 2.33 -14.92
N THR A 31 19.42 1.31 -14.37
CA THR A 31 20.07 0.17 -13.70
C THR A 31 21.02 -0.58 -14.65
N ILE A 32 20.59 -0.80 -15.89
CA ILE A 32 21.44 -1.44 -16.92
C ILE A 32 22.64 -0.53 -17.23
N VAL A 33 22.41 0.75 -17.49
CA VAL A 33 23.49 1.73 -17.80
C VAL A 33 24.54 1.75 -16.69
N TRP A 34 24.13 1.93 -15.44
CA TRP A 34 25.07 1.98 -14.32
C TRP A 34 25.89 0.71 -14.16
N ARG A 35 25.28 -0.45 -14.42
CA ARG A 35 25.97 -1.75 -14.34
C ARG A 35 26.88 -2.05 -15.52
N THR A 36 26.69 -1.36 -16.65
CA THR A 36 27.64 -1.41 -17.77
C THR A 36 28.83 -0.48 -17.55
N LEU A 37 28.64 0.63 -16.83
CA LEU A 37 29.66 1.65 -16.62
C LEU A 37 30.52 1.39 -15.37
N LEU A 38 29.99 0.68 -14.37
CA LEU A 38 30.66 0.46 -13.09
C LEU A 38 30.83 -1.03 -12.79
N THR A 39 31.90 -1.34 -12.07
CA THR A 39 32.13 -2.68 -11.50
C THR A 39 31.41 -2.78 -10.15
N PRO A 40 30.41 -3.66 -10.00
CA PRO A 40 29.64 -3.77 -8.76
C PRO A 40 30.49 -4.36 -7.63
N HIS A 41 30.35 -3.83 -6.41
CA HIS A 41 30.90 -4.44 -5.19
C HIS A 41 29.96 -5.52 -4.65
N ASP A 42 29.85 -6.63 -5.38
CA ASP A 42 28.98 -7.74 -4.99
C ASP A 42 29.48 -8.46 -3.74
N THR A 43 28.86 -8.16 -2.60
CA THR A 43 29.08 -8.87 -1.34
C THR A 43 28.07 -10.00 -1.12
N SER A 44 27.14 -10.20 -2.05
CA SER A 44 26.03 -11.15 -1.95
C SER A 44 26.28 -12.48 -2.66
N ALA A 45 27.21 -12.53 -3.61
CA ALA A 45 27.64 -13.76 -4.28
C ALA A 45 28.00 -14.93 -3.34
N PRO A 46 28.61 -14.72 -2.14
CA PRO A 46 28.86 -15.80 -1.18
C PRO A 46 27.59 -16.34 -0.49
N LEU A 47 26.46 -15.63 -0.52
CA LEU A 47 25.22 -15.97 0.20
C LEU A 47 24.30 -16.94 -0.55
N ASN A 48 24.75 -17.50 -1.68
CA ASN A 48 23.91 -18.36 -2.51
C ASN A 48 24.52 -19.76 -2.77
N PRO A 49 24.73 -20.59 -1.72
CA PRO A 49 24.98 -22.01 -1.91
C PRO A 49 23.76 -22.71 -2.53
N SER A 50 23.96 -23.91 -3.06
CA SER A 50 22.89 -24.80 -3.56
C SER A 50 21.82 -25.03 -2.49
N CYS A 51 20.61 -25.38 -2.92
CA CYS A 51 19.54 -25.76 -2.00
C CYS A 51 19.98 -27.00 -1.19
N LEU A 52 19.62 -27.06 0.09
CA LEU A 52 19.98 -28.16 0.99
C LEU A 52 19.36 -29.49 0.56
N SER A 53 18.24 -29.43 -0.17
CA SER A 53 17.44 -30.58 -0.59
C SER A 53 17.71 -31.06 -2.02
N HIS A 54 18.54 -30.35 -2.81
CA HIS A 54 18.80 -30.69 -4.21
C HIS A 54 20.30 -30.65 -4.56
N HIS A 55 20.87 -31.83 -4.80
CA HIS A 55 22.20 -32.03 -5.39
C HIS A 55 22.05 -32.57 -6.81
N HIS A 56 21.71 -31.71 -7.76
CA HIS A 56 21.84 -32.04 -9.18
C HIS A 56 22.58 -30.92 -9.89
N ASP A 57 23.52 -31.33 -10.75
CA ASP A 57 24.18 -30.40 -11.64
C ASP A 57 23.14 -29.75 -12.56
N PRO A 58 23.18 -28.42 -12.72
CA PRO A 58 22.25 -27.74 -13.60
C PRO A 58 22.43 -28.24 -15.03
N PRO A 59 21.34 -28.49 -15.78
CA PRO A 59 21.43 -28.87 -17.19
C PRO A 59 22.13 -27.76 -18.00
N PRO A 60 22.78 -28.10 -19.12
CA PRO A 60 23.41 -27.11 -19.99
C PRO A 60 22.36 -26.13 -20.51
N ILE A 61 22.72 -24.84 -20.50
CA ILE A 61 21.86 -23.72 -20.93
C ILE A 61 22.33 -23.15 -22.27
N LEU A 62 21.38 -22.69 -23.10
CA LEU A 62 21.68 -22.19 -24.45
C LEU A 62 22.31 -20.79 -24.44
N PHE A 63 21.89 -19.91 -23.53
CA PHE A 63 22.31 -18.50 -23.48
C PHE A 63 22.91 -18.10 -22.12
N PRO A 64 24.13 -18.55 -21.79
CA PRO A 64 24.76 -18.30 -20.49
C PRO A 64 25.04 -16.81 -20.23
N SER A 65 25.33 -16.02 -21.26
CA SER A 65 25.56 -14.57 -21.10
C SER A 65 24.29 -13.83 -20.68
N VAL A 66 23.13 -14.24 -21.20
CA VAL A 66 21.82 -13.67 -20.84
C VAL A 66 21.45 -14.09 -19.41
N ALA A 67 21.65 -15.37 -19.08
CA ALA A 67 21.48 -15.89 -17.73
C ALA A 67 22.29 -15.07 -16.71
N SER A 68 23.59 -14.90 -16.98
CA SER A 68 24.48 -14.10 -16.14
C SER A 68 24.05 -12.64 -16.03
N ALA A 69 23.57 -12.02 -17.12
CA ALA A 69 23.08 -10.65 -17.07
C ALA A 69 21.87 -10.48 -16.15
N VAL A 70 20.91 -11.42 -16.20
CA VAL A 70 19.73 -11.40 -15.33
C VAL A 70 20.12 -11.68 -13.88
N GLU A 71 20.96 -12.69 -13.65
CA GLU A 71 21.39 -13.06 -12.30
C GLU A 71 22.22 -11.97 -11.62
N ARG A 72 23.08 -11.28 -12.38
CA ARG A 72 23.79 -10.12 -11.86
C ARG A 72 22.81 -9.06 -11.35
N GLY A 73 21.64 -8.90 -11.97
CA GLY A 73 20.60 -7.96 -11.54
C GLY A 73 19.95 -8.29 -10.18
N VAL A 74 20.21 -9.47 -9.62
CA VAL A 74 19.74 -9.84 -8.28
C VAL A 74 20.65 -9.20 -7.24
N VAL A 75 20.16 -8.14 -6.59
CA VAL A 75 20.96 -7.33 -5.65
C VAL A 75 20.27 -7.30 -4.28
N TRP A 76 21.05 -7.20 -3.21
CA TRP A 76 20.55 -7.02 -1.84
C TRP A 76 19.53 -8.11 -1.44
N ASP A 77 18.38 -7.71 -0.89
CA ASP A 77 17.39 -8.63 -0.35
C ASP A 77 16.71 -9.49 -1.43
N SER A 78 16.87 -9.14 -2.71
CA SER A 78 16.40 -9.96 -3.83
C SER A 78 16.96 -11.38 -3.80
N VAL A 79 18.16 -11.57 -3.24
CA VAL A 79 18.77 -12.91 -3.07
C VAL A 79 17.91 -13.79 -2.16
N TYR A 80 17.37 -13.25 -1.07
CA TYR A 80 16.47 -14.01 -0.17
C TYR A 80 15.16 -14.37 -0.86
N PHE A 81 14.53 -13.43 -1.57
CA PHE A 81 13.28 -13.71 -2.30
C PHE A 81 13.45 -14.80 -3.36
N LEU A 82 14.55 -14.76 -4.11
CA LEU A 82 14.86 -15.80 -5.10
C LEU A 82 15.20 -17.14 -4.45
N ARG A 83 15.98 -17.12 -3.36
CA ARG A 83 16.30 -18.35 -2.63
C ARG A 83 15.04 -19.01 -2.09
N ILE A 84 14.12 -18.26 -1.50
CA ILE A 84 12.85 -18.80 -1.00
C ILE A 84 12.00 -19.33 -2.16
N ALA A 85 11.95 -18.64 -3.30
CA ALA A 85 11.21 -19.11 -4.46
C ALA A 85 11.79 -20.40 -5.08
N HIS A 86 13.09 -20.63 -4.90
CA HIS A 86 13.81 -21.81 -5.38
C HIS A 86 13.77 -22.97 -4.37
N CYS A 87 14.28 -22.74 -3.16
CA CYS A 87 14.57 -23.75 -2.15
C CYS A 87 13.53 -23.80 -1.02
N GLY A 88 12.62 -22.83 -0.93
CA GLY A 88 11.73 -22.67 0.22
C GLY A 88 12.42 -22.02 1.43
N TYR A 89 11.77 -22.12 2.58
CA TYR A 89 12.22 -21.49 3.83
C TYR A 89 13.21 -22.38 4.60
N GLU A 90 14.46 -22.40 4.16
CA GLU A 90 15.53 -23.23 4.76
C GLU A 90 16.15 -22.63 6.03
N TYR A 91 16.33 -21.30 6.06
CA TYR A 91 17.02 -20.62 7.16
C TYR A 91 16.08 -19.74 7.98
N GLU A 92 16.34 -19.62 9.28
CA GLU A 92 15.55 -18.82 10.23
C GLU A 92 15.39 -17.36 9.77
N GLN A 93 16.48 -16.70 9.33
CA GLN A 93 16.44 -15.33 8.85
C GLN A 93 15.56 -15.13 7.60
N SER A 94 15.29 -16.20 6.83
CA SER A 94 14.45 -16.12 5.63
C SER A 94 13.00 -15.79 5.96
N TYR A 95 12.53 -16.11 7.17
CA TYR A 95 11.17 -15.79 7.64
C TYR A 95 10.94 -14.30 7.91
N ALA A 96 11.96 -13.44 7.77
CA ALA A 96 11.74 -11.99 7.64
C ALA A 96 11.04 -11.63 6.32
N PHE A 97 11.20 -12.46 5.28
CA PHE A 97 10.67 -12.23 3.95
C PHE A 97 9.38 -13.03 3.75
N LEU A 98 8.25 -12.34 3.76
CA LEU A 98 6.92 -12.96 3.72
C LEU A 98 6.60 -13.61 2.35
N PRO A 99 5.69 -14.59 2.31
CA PRO A 99 5.67 -15.59 1.25
C PRO A 99 5.06 -15.14 -0.08
N LEU A 100 4.31 -14.05 -0.15
CA LEU A 100 3.57 -13.73 -1.39
C LEU A 100 4.47 -13.50 -2.60
N LEU A 101 5.56 -12.74 -2.46
CA LEU A 101 6.48 -12.48 -3.57
C LEU A 101 7.21 -13.77 -4.00
N PRO A 102 7.86 -14.54 -3.11
CA PRO A 102 8.47 -15.81 -3.49
C PRO A 102 7.51 -16.81 -4.13
N LEU A 103 6.28 -16.93 -3.60
CA LEU A 103 5.26 -17.83 -4.16
C LEU A 103 4.85 -17.41 -5.57
N THR A 104 4.63 -16.12 -5.80
CA THR A 104 4.28 -15.62 -7.15
C THR A 104 5.44 -15.74 -8.14
N ILE A 105 6.68 -15.53 -7.70
CA ILE A 105 7.89 -15.78 -8.51
C ILE A 105 7.96 -17.26 -8.92
N SER A 106 7.82 -18.17 -7.95
CA SER A 106 7.89 -19.62 -8.16
C SER A 106 6.76 -20.12 -9.07
N PHE A 107 5.54 -19.61 -8.87
CA PHE A 107 4.40 -19.94 -9.73
C PHE A 107 4.65 -19.47 -11.17
N LEU A 108 5.08 -18.22 -11.37
CA LEU A 108 5.28 -17.66 -12.70
C LEU A 108 6.45 -18.34 -13.45
N SER A 109 7.54 -18.67 -12.74
CA SER A 109 8.69 -19.35 -13.34
C SER A 109 8.37 -20.78 -13.78
N ARG A 110 7.53 -21.50 -13.03
CA ARG A 110 7.14 -22.89 -13.31
C ARG A 110 5.97 -23.01 -14.30
N THR A 111 5.30 -21.90 -14.63
CA THR A 111 4.15 -21.88 -15.55
C THR A 111 4.48 -21.08 -16.80
N VAL A 112 4.23 -19.77 -16.79
CA VAL A 112 4.33 -18.87 -17.95
C VAL A 112 5.76 -18.82 -18.50
N PHE A 113 6.77 -18.81 -17.63
CA PHE A 113 8.18 -18.74 -18.05
C PHE A 113 8.92 -20.08 -18.01
N ALA A 114 8.22 -21.20 -17.81
CA ALA A 114 8.83 -22.53 -17.87
C ALA A 114 9.57 -22.80 -19.19
N PRO A 115 9.09 -22.36 -20.38
CA PRO A 115 9.81 -22.55 -21.64
C PRO A 115 11.18 -21.85 -21.70
N LEU A 116 11.44 -20.85 -20.84
CA LEU A 116 12.72 -20.13 -20.79
C LEU A 116 13.78 -20.85 -19.96
N VAL A 117 13.39 -21.84 -19.14
CA VAL A 117 14.31 -22.59 -18.27
C VAL A 117 15.44 -23.28 -19.04
N PRO A 118 15.21 -24.02 -20.14
CA PRO A 118 16.32 -24.59 -20.91
C PRO A 118 17.18 -23.53 -21.64
N LEU A 119 16.67 -22.31 -21.81
CA LEU A 119 17.37 -21.25 -22.54
C LEU A 119 18.36 -20.49 -21.65
N ILE A 120 17.92 -20.06 -20.47
CA ILE A 120 18.69 -19.18 -19.58
C ILE A 120 18.90 -19.75 -18.18
N GLY A 121 18.41 -20.96 -17.90
CA GLY A 121 18.51 -21.59 -16.58
C GLY A 121 17.41 -21.14 -15.60
N TYR A 122 17.08 -22.02 -14.66
CA TYR A 122 15.95 -21.81 -13.74
C TYR A 122 16.13 -20.57 -12.85
N ARG A 123 17.35 -20.30 -12.37
CA ARG A 123 17.63 -19.16 -11.49
C ARG A 123 17.45 -17.81 -12.21
N ALA A 124 17.93 -17.69 -13.44
CA ALA A 124 17.67 -16.50 -14.27
C ALA A 124 16.17 -16.32 -14.55
N VAL A 125 15.43 -17.41 -14.79
CA VAL A 125 13.96 -17.34 -14.95
C VAL A 125 13.28 -16.83 -13.67
N LEU A 126 13.70 -17.26 -12.48
CA LEU A 126 13.19 -16.71 -11.21
C LEU A 126 13.46 -15.20 -11.09
N GLY A 127 14.67 -14.75 -11.46
CA GLY A 127 15.02 -13.33 -11.51
C GLY A 127 14.13 -12.54 -12.46
N LEU A 128 13.94 -13.05 -13.68
CA LEU A 128 13.06 -12.45 -14.69
C LEU A 128 11.61 -12.37 -14.20
N SER A 129 11.09 -13.45 -13.61
CA SER A 129 9.77 -13.48 -12.96
C SER A 129 9.62 -12.36 -11.93
N GLY A 130 10.62 -12.19 -11.05
CA GLY A 130 10.60 -11.14 -10.02
C GLY A 130 10.53 -9.74 -10.60
N TYR A 131 11.33 -9.43 -11.63
CA TYR A 131 11.26 -8.13 -12.32
C TYR A 131 9.91 -7.89 -12.97
N VAL A 132 9.36 -8.89 -13.68
CA VAL A 132 8.07 -8.76 -14.36
C VAL A 132 6.94 -8.52 -13.36
N ILE A 133 6.88 -9.32 -12.29
CA ILE A 133 5.86 -9.18 -11.24
C ILE A 133 5.90 -7.79 -10.63
N ASN A 134 7.07 -7.31 -10.25
CA ASN A 134 7.19 -6.04 -9.53
C ASN A 134 6.86 -4.81 -10.36
N ASN A 135 7.30 -4.79 -11.61
CA ASN A 135 7.03 -3.66 -12.49
C ASN A 135 5.56 -3.66 -12.94
N LEU A 136 4.98 -4.83 -13.21
CA LEU A 136 3.56 -4.94 -13.56
C LEU A 136 2.64 -4.56 -12.38
N THR A 137 2.92 -5.07 -11.19
CA THR A 137 2.13 -4.77 -9.99
C THR A 137 2.21 -3.30 -9.60
N PHE A 138 3.36 -2.64 -9.80
CA PHE A 138 3.48 -1.20 -9.60
C PHE A 138 2.60 -0.39 -10.56
N VAL A 139 2.53 -0.78 -11.84
CA VAL A 139 1.65 -0.12 -12.82
C VAL A 139 0.18 -0.20 -12.38
N PHE A 140 -0.25 -1.38 -11.91
CA PHE A 140 -1.60 -1.53 -11.35
C PHE A 140 -1.79 -0.72 -10.05
N ALA A 141 -0.80 -0.69 -9.16
CA ALA A 141 -0.84 0.12 -7.95
C ALA A 141 -1.03 1.62 -8.28
N ALA A 142 -0.34 2.14 -9.30
CA ALA A 142 -0.47 3.53 -9.73
C ALA A 142 -1.88 3.84 -10.29
N ILE A 143 -2.50 2.90 -11.00
CA ILE A 143 -3.89 3.07 -11.47
C ILE A 143 -4.86 3.10 -10.30
N TYR A 144 -4.74 2.16 -9.34
CA TYR A 144 -5.57 2.17 -8.14
C TYR A 144 -5.35 3.43 -7.32
N PHE A 145 -4.10 3.91 -7.22
CA PHE A 145 -3.74 5.14 -6.55
C PHE A 145 -4.46 6.35 -7.15
N TYR A 146 -4.45 6.49 -8.48
CA TYR A 146 -5.17 7.58 -9.14
C TYR A 146 -6.67 7.50 -8.89
N LYS A 147 -7.27 6.32 -9.06
CA LYS A 147 -8.71 6.12 -8.84
C LYS A 147 -9.12 6.44 -7.40
N LEU A 148 -8.34 6.00 -6.42
CA LEU A 148 -8.54 6.32 -5.01
C LEU A 148 -8.40 7.82 -4.76
N SER A 149 -7.36 8.45 -5.30
CA SER A 149 -7.08 9.87 -5.12
C SER A 149 -8.21 10.76 -5.67
N VAL A 150 -8.79 10.41 -6.82
CA VAL A 150 -9.95 11.14 -7.38
C VAL A 150 -11.16 11.08 -6.44
N ILE A 151 -11.42 9.92 -5.85
CA ILE A 151 -12.56 9.74 -4.93
C ILE A 151 -12.36 10.55 -3.65
N ILE A 152 -11.16 10.50 -3.06
CA ILE A 152 -10.88 11.12 -1.77
C ILE A 152 -10.69 12.64 -1.90
N LEU A 153 -9.89 13.11 -2.85
CA LEU A 153 -9.57 14.53 -3.00
C LEU A 153 -10.68 15.32 -3.69
N LYS A 154 -11.58 14.65 -4.42
CA LYS A 154 -12.63 15.28 -5.25
C LYS A 154 -12.10 16.28 -6.28
N ASP A 155 -10.81 16.22 -6.59
CA ASP A 155 -10.11 17.04 -7.58
C ASP A 155 -9.23 16.14 -8.45
N SER A 156 -9.57 16.05 -9.74
CA SER A 156 -8.86 15.21 -10.70
C SER A 156 -7.45 15.70 -11.03
N ASP A 157 -7.19 17.00 -10.93
CA ASP A 157 -5.87 17.56 -11.24
C ASP A 157 -4.90 17.33 -10.08
N SER A 158 -5.35 17.51 -8.84
CA SER A 158 -4.56 17.12 -7.66
C SER A 158 -4.33 15.62 -7.60
N ALA A 159 -5.34 14.80 -7.92
CA ALA A 159 -5.19 13.36 -8.00
C ALA A 159 -4.15 12.95 -9.06
N LEU A 160 -4.16 13.61 -10.23
CA LEU A 160 -3.19 13.36 -11.29
C LEU A 160 -1.78 13.71 -10.83
N ARG A 161 -1.55 14.92 -10.30
CA ARG A 161 -0.24 15.35 -9.78
C ARG A 161 0.31 14.39 -8.73
N ALA A 162 -0.52 14.02 -7.75
CA ALA A 162 -0.15 13.05 -6.72
C ALA A 162 0.22 11.68 -7.32
N SER A 163 -0.51 11.22 -8.33
CA SER A 163 -0.25 9.92 -8.99
C SER A 163 1.04 9.94 -9.80
N ILE A 164 1.36 11.05 -10.48
CA ILE A 164 2.64 11.20 -11.19
C ILE A 164 3.79 11.23 -10.17
N LEU A 165 3.65 11.93 -9.05
CA LEU A 165 4.65 11.88 -7.96
C LEU A 165 4.84 10.47 -7.41
N PHE A 166 3.75 9.69 -7.25
CA PHE A 166 3.84 8.28 -6.85
C PHE A 166 4.63 7.46 -7.89
N CYS A 167 4.45 7.72 -9.19
CA CYS A 167 5.20 7.06 -10.26
C CYS A 167 6.71 7.32 -10.20
N PHE A 168 7.11 8.49 -9.68
CA PHE A 168 8.50 8.95 -9.56
C PHE A 168 8.88 9.22 -8.09
N ASN A 169 8.47 8.31 -7.19
CA ASN A 169 8.74 8.46 -5.77
C ASN A 169 10.21 8.12 -5.43
N PRO A 170 10.76 8.63 -4.31
CA PRO A 170 12.15 8.40 -3.91
C PRO A 170 12.52 6.92 -3.65
N ALA A 171 11.54 6.08 -3.32
CA ALA A 171 11.72 4.64 -3.10
C ALA A 171 11.54 3.82 -4.40
N SER A 172 11.46 4.46 -5.58
CA SER A 172 11.07 3.79 -6.83
C SER A 172 11.98 2.64 -7.26
N VAL A 173 13.23 2.61 -6.80
CA VAL A 173 14.16 1.48 -7.00
C VAL A 173 13.58 0.19 -6.41
N PHE A 174 13.03 0.23 -5.19
CA PHE A 174 12.42 -0.94 -4.53
C PHE A 174 11.12 -1.38 -5.21
N TYR A 175 10.46 -0.47 -5.93
CA TYR A 175 9.29 -0.78 -6.75
C TYR A 175 9.65 -1.36 -8.14
N SER A 176 10.94 -1.42 -8.50
CA SER A 176 11.39 -1.95 -9.80
C SER A 176 12.31 -3.16 -9.65
N ALA A 177 13.10 -3.22 -8.58
CA ALA A 177 13.90 -4.37 -8.17
C ALA A 177 13.03 -5.46 -7.52
N ILE A 178 13.57 -6.66 -7.29
CA ILE A 178 12.83 -7.84 -6.79
C ILE A 178 12.63 -7.73 -5.26
N TYR A 179 11.57 -7.03 -4.89
CA TYR A 179 11.24 -6.53 -3.56
C TYR A 179 9.71 -6.54 -3.32
N SER A 180 9.23 -6.68 -2.09
CA SER A 180 7.79 -6.86 -1.83
C SER A 180 6.95 -5.57 -1.92
N GLU A 181 7.60 -4.42 -2.09
CA GLU A 181 7.03 -3.07 -2.10
C GLU A 181 5.92 -2.89 -3.15
N SER A 182 6.14 -3.35 -4.40
CA SER A 182 5.14 -3.21 -5.47
C SER A 182 3.87 -4.03 -5.23
N LEU A 183 4.02 -5.29 -4.80
CA LEU A 183 2.89 -6.14 -4.43
C LEU A 183 2.15 -5.56 -3.21
N TYR A 184 2.90 -5.12 -2.19
CA TYR A 184 2.32 -4.49 -1.02
C TYR A 184 1.51 -3.25 -1.37
N ALA A 185 2.04 -2.36 -2.23
CA ALA A 185 1.34 -1.16 -2.66
C ALA A 185 0.10 -1.49 -3.49
N LEU A 186 0.19 -2.42 -4.44
CA LEU A 186 -0.97 -2.88 -5.22
C LEU A 186 -2.11 -3.35 -4.30
N PHE A 187 -1.80 -4.26 -3.40
CA PHE A 187 -2.81 -4.87 -2.54
C PHE A 187 -3.31 -3.94 -1.44
N SER A 188 -2.46 -3.09 -0.88
CA SER A 188 -2.87 -2.07 0.11
C SER A 188 -3.75 -1.01 -0.53
N ILE A 189 -3.27 -0.34 -1.58
CA ILE A 189 -4.01 0.75 -2.23
C ILE A 189 -5.25 0.21 -2.94
N GLY A 190 -5.15 -0.95 -3.59
CA GLY A 190 -6.29 -1.63 -4.21
C GLY A 190 -7.34 -2.06 -3.19
N GLY A 191 -6.94 -2.63 -2.06
CA GLY A 191 -7.84 -2.99 -0.97
C GLY A 191 -8.58 -1.79 -0.40
N ILE A 192 -7.87 -0.68 -0.16
CA ILE A 192 -8.47 0.58 0.28
C ILE A 192 -9.41 1.16 -0.79
N TYR A 193 -9.06 1.10 -2.07
CA TYR A 193 -9.96 1.52 -3.15
C TYR A 193 -11.27 0.74 -3.13
N HIS A 194 -11.20 -0.59 -2.95
CA HIS A 194 -12.39 -1.42 -2.84
C HIS A 194 -13.18 -1.16 -1.55
N LEU A 195 -12.51 -0.82 -0.44
CA LEU A 195 -13.17 -0.40 0.80
C LEU A 195 -13.99 0.87 0.58
N VAL A 196 -13.38 1.91 0.00
CA VAL A 196 -14.02 3.21 -0.24
C VAL A 196 -15.12 3.13 -1.32
N THR A 197 -15.09 2.14 -2.20
CA THR A 197 -16.16 1.91 -3.19
C THR A 197 -17.26 0.95 -2.70
N GLY A 198 -17.14 0.41 -1.48
CA GLY A 198 -18.15 -0.44 -0.83
C GLY A 198 -18.01 -1.95 -1.08
N GLY A 199 -16.93 -2.38 -1.72
CA GLY A 199 -16.61 -3.79 -1.99
C GLY A 199 -15.87 -4.47 -0.83
N ASN A 200 -16.47 -4.54 0.35
CA ASN A 200 -15.81 -4.98 1.60
C ASN A 200 -15.13 -6.35 1.49
N SER A 201 -15.73 -7.35 0.84
CA SER A 201 -15.13 -8.68 0.72
C SER A 201 -13.83 -8.67 -0.11
N ILE A 202 -13.83 -7.94 -1.23
CA ILE A 202 -12.64 -7.77 -2.07
C ILE A 202 -11.60 -6.94 -1.32
N ALA A 203 -12.04 -5.90 -0.60
CA ALA A 203 -11.16 -5.09 0.24
C ALA A 203 -10.41 -5.93 1.28
N VAL A 204 -11.13 -6.76 2.05
CA VAL A 204 -10.52 -7.66 3.06
C VAL A 204 -9.55 -8.63 2.41
N LEU A 205 -9.91 -9.24 1.28
CA LEU A 205 -9.02 -10.16 0.55
C LEU A 205 -7.72 -9.47 0.12
N LEU A 206 -7.82 -8.30 -0.53
CA LEU A 206 -6.64 -7.57 -0.99
C LEU A 206 -5.80 -7.07 0.21
N LEU A 207 -6.43 -6.60 1.28
CA LEU A 207 -5.67 -6.18 2.47
C LEU A 207 -5.01 -7.37 3.18
N ALA A 208 -5.63 -8.55 3.21
CA ALA A 208 -4.99 -9.77 3.69
C ALA A 208 -3.79 -10.18 2.79
N LEU A 209 -3.92 -10.06 1.46
CA LEU A 209 -2.80 -10.26 0.55
C LEU A 209 -1.68 -9.23 0.78
N SER A 210 -2.00 -7.99 1.14
CA SER A 210 -0.98 -7.00 1.53
C SER A 210 -0.18 -7.47 2.75
N THR A 211 -0.84 -8.15 3.71
CA THR A 211 -0.20 -8.80 4.86
C THR A 211 0.67 -9.97 4.42
N CYS A 212 0.26 -10.78 3.43
CA CYS A 212 1.11 -11.82 2.85
C CYS A 212 2.35 -11.28 2.12
N ALA A 213 2.30 -10.05 1.61
CA ALA A 213 3.44 -9.41 0.95
C ALA A 213 4.44 -8.88 1.97
N ARG A 214 3.93 -8.25 3.04
CA ARG A 214 4.73 -7.62 4.10
C ARG A 214 3.97 -7.65 5.43
N SER A 215 4.70 -7.86 6.51
CA SER A 215 4.16 -7.80 7.88
C SER A 215 3.41 -6.48 8.15
N ASN A 216 3.88 -5.38 7.58
CA ASN A 216 3.25 -4.06 7.64
C ASN A 216 1.80 -4.00 7.11
N GLY A 217 1.35 -4.99 6.33
CA GLY A 217 -0.04 -5.09 5.88
C GLY A 217 -1.04 -5.23 7.02
N VAL A 218 -0.63 -5.75 8.19
CA VAL A 218 -1.51 -5.81 9.37
C VAL A 218 -2.01 -4.43 9.80
N LEU A 219 -1.23 -3.38 9.53
CA LEU A 219 -1.61 -2.00 9.85
C LEU A 219 -2.82 -1.53 9.05
N ASN A 220 -3.10 -2.12 7.89
CA ASN A 220 -4.27 -1.77 7.08
C ASN A 220 -5.60 -2.16 7.75
N ALA A 221 -5.58 -3.02 8.79
CA ALA A 221 -6.76 -3.26 9.63
C ALA A 221 -7.27 -1.97 10.31
N GLY A 222 -6.40 -0.97 10.50
CA GLY A 222 -6.76 0.35 11.03
C GLY A 222 -7.90 1.04 10.27
N TYR A 223 -8.00 0.83 8.95
CA TYR A 223 -9.11 1.37 8.14
C TYR A 223 -10.46 0.75 8.51
N PHE A 224 -10.51 -0.56 8.76
CA PHE A 224 -11.72 -1.24 9.23
C PHE A 224 -12.03 -0.89 10.69
N CYS A 225 -11.02 -0.76 11.56
CA CYS A 225 -11.22 -0.26 12.92
C CYS A 225 -11.87 1.13 12.91
N PHE A 226 -11.36 2.04 12.06
CA PHE A 226 -11.92 3.38 11.90
C PHE A 226 -13.37 3.34 11.39
N GLN A 227 -13.65 2.59 10.32
CA GLN A 227 -15.00 2.45 9.77
C GLN A 227 -15.97 1.84 10.81
N THR A 228 -15.53 0.82 11.53
CA THR A 228 -16.32 0.13 12.57
C THR A 228 -16.63 1.07 13.73
N LEU A 229 -15.66 1.88 14.16
CA LEU A 229 -15.84 2.87 15.21
C LEU A 229 -16.96 3.87 14.86
N HIS A 230 -16.93 4.41 13.64
CA HIS A 230 -17.96 5.35 13.16
C HIS A 230 -19.33 4.69 13.01
N GLN A 231 -19.38 3.52 12.41
CA GLN A 231 -20.63 2.77 12.23
C GLN A 231 -21.25 2.34 13.57
N ALA A 232 -20.43 1.94 14.54
CA ALA A 232 -20.89 1.60 15.88
C ALA A 232 -21.39 2.84 16.63
N TYR A 233 -20.67 3.97 16.52
CA TYR A 233 -21.12 5.25 17.07
C TYR A 233 -22.49 5.65 16.52
N ASP A 234 -22.67 5.61 15.19
CA ASP A 234 -23.96 5.91 14.56
C ASP A 234 -25.06 4.93 14.98
N ALA A 235 -24.76 3.64 15.11
CA ALA A 235 -25.72 2.64 15.55
C ALA A 235 -26.20 2.86 17.00
N VAL A 236 -25.29 3.23 17.91
CA VAL A 236 -25.57 3.46 19.33
C VAL A 236 -26.23 4.81 19.57
N PHE A 237 -25.63 5.90 19.10
CA PHE A 237 -26.01 7.25 19.51
C PHE A 237 -27.08 7.86 18.59
N VAL A 238 -27.01 7.61 17.28
CA VAL A 238 -27.95 8.18 16.31
C VAL A 238 -29.16 7.27 16.16
N LYS A 239 -28.94 5.99 15.84
CA LYS A 239 -30.02 5.03 15.57
C LYS A 239 -30.58 4.39 16.84
N ARG A 240 -29.87 4.44 17.98
CA ARG A 240 -30.26 3.82 19.27
C ARG A 240 -30.60 2.33 19.17
N HIS A 241 -29.90 1.60 18.29
CA HIS A 241 -30.11 0.17 18.07
C HIS A 241 -28.88 -0.63 18.53
N ALA A 242 -28.88 -1.07 19.79
CA ALA A 242 -27.75 -1.80 20.38
C ALA A 242 -27.41 -3.09 19.63
N TYR A 243 -28.42 -3.84 19.18
CA TYR A 243 -28.21 -5.06 18.40
C TYR A 243 -27.43 -4.81 17.10
N LEU A 244 -27.75 -3.72 16.40
CA LEU A 244 -27.06 -3.30 15.19
C LEU A 244 -25.60 -2.91 15.48
N ALA A 245 -25.36 -2.24 16.60
CA ALA A 245 -24.00 -1.91 17.05
C ALA A 245 -23.17 -3.17 17.32
N VAL A 246 -23.75 -4.19 17.97
CA VAL A 246 -23.08 -5.47 18.21
C VAL A 246 -22.75 -6.17 16.88
N GLN A 247 -23.69 -6.18 15.92
CA GLN A 247 -23.44 -6.75 14.58
C GLN A 247 -22.29 -6.05 13.85
N VAL A 248 -22.24 -4.70 13.93
CA VAL A 248 -21.14 -3.91 13.36
C VAL A 248 -19.80 -4.26 14.00
N LEU A 249 -19.76 -4.35 15.34
CA LEU A 249 -18.53 -4.70 16.07
C LEU A 249 -18.04 -6.11 15.71
N ILE A 250 -18.95 -7.09 15.63
CA ILE A 250 -18.60 -8.47 15.22
C ILE A 250 -18.08 -8.47 13.78
N SER A 251 -18.77 -7.81 12.85
CA SER A 251 -18.33 -7.73 11.46
C SER A 251 -16.97 -7.06 11.31
N GLY A 252 -16.75 -5.94 12.01
CA GLY A 252 -15.46 -5.25 12.07
C GLY A 252 -14.35 -6.13 12.62
N ALA A 253 -14.61 -6.85 13.72
CA ALA A 253 -13.67 -7.78 14.31
C ALA A 253 -13.31 -8.92 13.35
N LEU A 254 -14.29 -9.50 12.65
CA LEU A 254 -14.06 -10.55 11.64
C LEU A 254 -13.18 -10.04 10.49
N HIS A 255 -13.45 -8.84 9.96
CA HIS A 255 -12.61 -8.24 8.91
C HIS A 255 -11.16 -8.04 9.39
N CYS A 256 -10.97 -7.53 10.60
CA CYS A 256 -9.63 -7.37 11.18
C CYS A 256 -8.94 -8.74 11.37
N ILE A 257 -9.64 -9.74 11.90
CA ILE A 257 -9.10 -11.10 12.06
C ILE A 257 -8.62 -11.63 10.70
N CYS A 258 -9.42 -11.51 9.64
CA CYS A 258 -9.06 -11.95 8.29
C CYS A 258 -7.78 -11.25 7.76
N ILE A 259 -7.59 -9.96 8.06
CA ILE A 259 -6.39 -9.21 7.64
C ILE A 259 -5.14 -9.68 8.41
N PHE A 260 -5.30 -10.07 9.67
CA PHE A 260 -4.22 -10.60 10.51
C PHE A 260 -3.91 -12.08 10.24
N THR A 261 -4.88 -12.86 9.76
CA THR A 261 -4.75 -14.31 9.54
C THR A 261 -3.48 -14.70 8.78
N PRO A 262 -3.09 -14.06 7.66
CA PRO A 262 -1.91 -14.50 6.93
C PRO A 262 -0.61 -14.30 7.70
N PHE A 263 -0.49 -13.23 8.49
CA PHE A 263 0.68 -13.01 9.33
C PHE A 263 0.77 -14.08 10.42
N ILE A 264 -0.35 -14.35 11.11
CA ILE A 264 -0.42 -15.38 12.16
C ILE A 264 -0.13 -16.77 11.59
N ALA A 265 -0.74 -17.11 10.46
CA ALA A 265 -0.51 -18.38 9.77
C ALA A 265 0.97 -18.55 9.39
N PHE A 266 1.62 -17.47 8.93
CA PHE A 266 3.04 -17.51 8.60
C PHE A 266 3.94 -17.64 9.85
N GLN A 267 3.58 -17.03 10.98
CA GLN A 267 4.28 -17.29 12.25
C GLN A 267 4.14 -18.76 12.68
N ALA A 268 2.93 -19.32 12.57
CA ALA A 268 2.65 -20.72 12.90
C ALA A 268 3.42 -21.69 11.98
N TYR A 269 3.49 -21.37 10.68
CA TYR A 269 4.29 -22.13 9.71
C TYR A 269 5.79 -22.14 10.08
N GLY A 270 6.35 -20.98 10.47
CA GLY A 270 7.73 -20.92 10.96
C GLY A 270 7.97 -21.70 12.25
N TYR A 271 7.02 -21.65 13.18
CA TYR A 271 7.06 -22.49 14.39
C TYR A 271 7.03 -23.98 14.04
N TYR A 272 6.15 -24.39 13.13
CA TYR A 272 6.04 -25.77 12.68
C TYR A 272 7.36 -26.28 12.09
N ASN A 273 8.02 -25.50 11.24
CA ASN A 273 9.25 -25.92 10.57
C ASN A 273 10.51 -25.89 11.44
N ILE A 274 10.61 -24.94 12.39
CA ILE A 274 11.84 -24.72 13.17
C ILE A 274 11.76 -25.34 14.56
N CYS A 275 10.58 -25.29 15.20
CA CYS A 275 10.46 -25.66 16.62
C CYS A 275 9.98 -27.10 16.82
N LEU A 276 9.11 -27.64 15.96
CA LEU A 276 8.61 -29.00 16.15
C LEU A 276 9.70 -30.05 15.86
N GLY A 277 9.63 -31.17 16.58
CA GLY A 277 10.56 -32.31 16.42
C GLY A 277 11.92 -32.16 17.11
N HIS A 278 12.20 -31.01 17.74
CA HIS A 278 13.44 -30.76 18.49
C HIS A 278 13.23 -30.93 20.00
N SER A 279 14.28 -31.38 20.71
CA SER A 279 14.25 -31.46 22.17
C SER A 279 14.18 -30.06 22.80
N ILE A 280 13.61 -29.94 24.01
CA ILE A 280 13.43 -28.64 24.69
C ILE A 280 14.77 -27.92 24.84
N ASP A 281 15.88 -28.62 25.05
CA ASP A 281 17.20 -28.01 25.24
C ASP A 281 17.77 -27.43 23.95
N GLU A 282 17.46 -28.00 22.79
CA GLU A 282 17.92 -27.57 21.47
C GLU A 282 17.04 -26.48 20.83
N MET A 283 15.82 -26.29 21.36
CA MET A 283 14.89 -25.28 20.85
C MET A 283 15.43 -23.85 20.98
N ARG A 284 15.15 -23.03 19.95
CA ARG A 284 15.46 -21.60 19.97
C ARG A 284 14.72 -20.87 21.09
N PRO A 285 15.28 -19.77 21.65
CA PRO A 285 14.66 -19.06 22.78
C PRO A 285 13.23 -18.56 22.50
N TRP A 286 12.95 -18.16 21.26
CA TRP A 286 11.62 -17.69 20.87
C TRP A 286 10.59 -18.82 20.76
N CYS A 287 11.01 -20.07 20.51
CA CYS A 287 10.10 -21.23 20.57
C CYS A 287 9.59 -21.47 22.01
N LYS A 288 10.41 -21.14 23.02
CA LYS A 288 10.11 -21.32 24.45
C LYS A 288 9.29 -20.18 25.06
N ALA A 289 9.13 -19.07 24.32
CA ALA A 289 8.41 -17.90 24.82
C ALA A 289 6.90 -18.18 24.95
N ARG A 290 6.24 -17.50 25.90
CA ARG A 290 4.77 -17.60 26.10
C ARG A 290 3.97 -17.35 24.82
N LEU A 291 4.46 -16.44 23.99
CA LEU A 291 3.97 -16.22 22.63
C LEU A 291 5.16 -16.39 21.68
N PRO A 292 5.26 -17.51 20.94
CA PRO A 292 6.40 -17.79 20.07
C PRO A 292 6.33 -16.94 18.79
N LEU A 293 6.86 -15.72 18.87
CA LEU A 293 6.86 -14.74 17.78
C LEU A 293 8.19 -14.74 17.03
N LEU A 294 8.29 -15.59 16.02
CA LEU A 294 9.45 -15.72 15.13
C LEU A 294 9.87 -14.38 14.51
N TYR A 295 8.92 -13.64 13.92
CA TYR A 295 9.23 -12.39 13.23
C TYR A 295 9.83 -11.33 14.18
N ASN A 296 9.30 -11.21 15.39
CA ASN A 296 9.85 -10.26 16.38
C ASN A 296 11.26 -10.67 16.83
N TYR A 297 11.48 -11.97 17.05
CA TYR A 297 12.81 -12.49 17.35
C TYR A 297 13.80 -12.17 16.23
N ILE A 298 13.42 -12.43 14.98
CA ILE A 298 14.27 -12.17 13.82
C ILE A 298 14.63 -10.67 13.72
N GLN A 299 13.63 -9.80 13.80
CA GLN A 299 13.81 -8.35 13.72
C GLN A 299 14.76 -7.84 14.82
N SER A 300 14.64 -8.36 16.05
CA SER A 300 15.49 -7.98 17.17
C SER A 300 16.89 -8.61 17.09
N HIS A 301 16.99 -9.90 16.82
CA HIS A 301 18.24 -10.67 16.94
C HIS A 301 19.19 -10.46 15.76
N TYR A 302 18.69 -10.57 14.53
CA TYR A 302 19.52 -10.46 13.33
C TYR A 302 19.61 -9.02 12.82
N TRP A 303 18.53 -8.25 12.95
CA TRP A 303 18.47 -6.88 12.43
C TRP A 303 18.59 -5.80 13.51
N GLY A 304 18.50 -6.11 14.81
CA GLY A 304 18.64 -5.10 15.87
C GLY A 304 17.52 -4.06 15.92
N VAL A 305 16.34 -4.36 15.38
CA VAL A 305 15.16 -3.49 15.40
C VAL A 305 14.55 -3.46 16.81
N GLY A 306 14.01 -2.31 17.21
CA GLY A 306 13.33 -2.14 18.50
C GLY A 306 13.24 -0.68 18.92
N PHE A 307 12.40 -0.42 19.92
CA PHE A 307 12.13 0.93 20.40
C PHE A 307 13.42 1.66 20.80
N LEU A 308 13.68 2.79 20.14
CA LEU A 308 14.84 3.67 20.29
C LEU A 308 16.23 3.02 20.10
N ARG A 309 16.31 1.74 19.71
CA ARG A 309 17.59 1.03 19.54
C ARG A 309 18.46 1.60 18.42
N TYR A 310 17.85 2.33 17.49
CA TYR A 310 18.55 2.92 16.36
C TYR A 310 19.20 4.28 16.67
N PHE A 311 18.85 4.94 17.78
CA PHE A 311 19.35 6.27 18.13
C PHE A 311 20.79 6.18 18.64
N GLN A 312 21.75 6.28 17.72
CA GLN A 312 23.18 6.31 18.01
C GLN A 312 23.82 7.46 17.21
N LEU A 313 24.78 8.18 17.81
CA LEU A 313 25.45 9.31 17.15
C LEU A 313 26.11 8.92 15.82
N LYS A 314 26.66 7.70 15.73
CA LYS A 314 27.28 7.15 14.52
C LYS A 314 26.30 7.03 13.33
N ARG A 315 24.99 7.03 13.58
CA ARG A 315 23.93 6.82 12.59
C ARG A 315 23.29 8.12 12.12
N LEU A 316 23.78 9.29 12.55
CA LEU A 316 23.26 10.60 12.18
C LEU A 316 23.15 10.82 10.65
N PRO A 317 24.10 10.36 9.80
CA PRO A 317 23.96 10.50 8.34
C PRO A 317 22.72 9.79 7.78
N ASN A 318 22.31 8.66 8.36
CA ASN A 318 21.14 7.93 7.91
C ASN A 318 19.84 8.69 8.22
N PHE A 319 19.79 9.42 9.34
CA PHE A 319 18.66 10.29 9.66
C PHE A 319 18.53 11.45 8.66
N LEU A 320 19.65 11.97 8.14
CA LEU A 320 19.62 13.00 7.09
C LEU A 320 19.03 12.43 5.79
N LEU A 321 19.38 11.20 5.40
CA LEU A 321 18.83 10.54 4.21
C LEU A 321 17.32 10.27 4.31
N ALA A 322 16.81 10.01 5.52
CA ALA A 322 15.39 9.78 5.77
C ALA A 322 14.62 11.07 6.12
N SER A 323 15.31 12.18 6.37
CA SER A 323 14.70 13.43 6.80
C SER A 323 13.63 13.95 5.83
N PRO A 324 13.80 13.95 4.50
CA PRO A 324 12.83 14.63 3.63
C PRO A 324 11.46 13.96 3.64
N ILE A 325 11.41 12.62 3.65
CA ILE A 325 10.15 11.86 3.68
C ILE A 325 9.48 11.94 5.06
N LEU A 326 10.27 11.90 6.15
CA LEU A 326 9.76 12.05 7.51
C LEU A 326 9.25 13.47 7.77
N SER A 327 9.95 14.49 7.28
CA SER A 327 9.50 15.88 7.33
C SER A 327 8.23 16.09 6.51
N LEU A 328 8.13 15.52 5.30
CA LEU A 328 6.91 15.59 4.50
C LEU A 328 5.72 14.94 5.22
N ALA A 329 5.94 13.77 5.84
CA ALA A 329 4.94 13.08 6.64
C ALA A 329 4.48 13.93 7.83
N LEU A 330 5.44 14.45 8.61
CA LEU A 330 5.17 15.30 9.77
C LEU A 330 4.42 16.58 9.37
N CYS A 331 4.86 17.26 8.31
CA CYS A 331 4.19 18.45 7.79
C CYS A 331 2.77 18.15 7.31
N SER A 332 2.56 17.02 6.63
CA SER A 332 1.23 16.55 6.20
C SER A 332 0.28 16.37 7.39
N ILE A 333 0.74 15.72 8.46
CA ILE A 333 -0.02 15.48 9.69
C ILE A 333 -0.30 16.79 10.43
N VAL A 334 0.74 17.60 10.69
CA VAL A 334 0.61 18.86 11.43
C VAL A 334 -0.27 19.86 10.68
N TYR A 335 -0.15 19.93 9.34
CA TYR A 335 -0.99 20.81 8.53
C TYR A 335 -2.47 20.43 8.63
N TYR A 336 -2.80 19.14 8.54
CA TYR A 336 -4.18 18.68 8.70
C TYR A 336 -4.70 18.93 10.13
N ALA A 337 -3.91 18.57 11.15
CA ALA A 337 -4.27 18.73 12.55
C ALA A 337 -4.48 20.20 12.95
N LYS A 338 -3.64 21.13 12.44
CA LYS A 338 -3.82 22.58 12.70
C LYS A 338 -5.00 23.18 11.94
N SER A 339 -5.28 22.69 10.73
CA SER A 339 -6.37 23.22 9.91
C SER A 339 -7.75 22.72 10.37
N ARG A 340 -7.82 21.51 10.94
CA ARG A 340 -9.07 20.86 11.40
C ARG A 340 -8.87 20.15 12.75
N PRO A 341 -8.57 20.90 13.84
CA PRO A 341 -8.20 20.30 15.13
C PRO A 341 -9.30 19.45 15.75
N GLU A 342 -10.54 19.94 15.75
CA GLU A 342 -11.68 19.22 16.34
C GLU A 342 -11.91 17.86 15.65
N ILE A 343 -11.89 17.85 14.31
CA ILE A 343 -12.05 16.63 13.52
C ILE A 343 -10.87 15.68 13.73
N PHE A 344 -9.65 16.19 13.83
CA PHE A 344 -8.47 15.36 14.01
C PHE A 344 -8.45 14.68 15.39
N PHE A 345 -8.63 15.44 16.47
CA PHE A 345 -8.55 14.92 17.83
C PHE A 345 -9.76 14.09 18.25
N LEU A 346 -10.97 14.39 17.74
CA LEU A 346 -12.15 13.56 17.95
C LEU A 346 -12.35 12.48 16.89
N LEU A 347 -11.30 12.15 16.12
CA LEU A 347 -11.31 11.07 15.12
C LEU A 347 -12.47 11.19 14.10
N GLY A 348 -12.93 12.41 13.82
CA GLY A 348 -14.00 12.73 12.90
C GLY A 348 -15.42 12.51 13.42
N LEU A 349 -15.60 12.16 14.70
CA LEU A 349 -16.93 11.89 15.28
C LEU A 349 -17.85 13.12 15.23
N LEU A 350 -17.29 14.32 15.38
CA LEU A 350 -17.99 15.61 15.28
C LEU A 350 -18.08 16.19 13.85
N ALA A 351 -17.70 15.45 12.81
CA ALA A 351 -17.86 15.94 11.44
C ALA A 351 -19.33 16.23 11.13
N SER A 352 -19.60 17.31 10.37
CA SER A 352 -20.97 17.70 9.98
C SER A 352 -21.67 16.57 9.22
N VAL A 353 -22.99 16.48 9.35
CA VAL A 353 -23.83 15.50 8.64
C VAL A 353 -23.60 15.57 7.12
N GLU A 354 -23.41 16.76 6.56
CA GLU A 354 -23.13 16.94 5.13
C GLU A 354 -21.74 16.40 4.72
N GLU A 355 -20.73 16.53 5.58
CA GLU A 355 -19.38 16.01 5.35
C GLU A 355 -19.33 14.48 5.48
N LYS A 356 -20.09 13.93 6.44
CA LYS A 356 -20.29 12.49 6.63
C LYS A 356 -21.07 11.88 5.46
N ASN A 357 -22.14 12.52 5.00
CA ASN A 357 -22.92 12.08 3.83
C ASN A 357 -22.08 12.12 2.54
N SER A 358 -21.24 13.16 2.41
CA SER A 358 -20.24 13.29 1.35
C SER A 358 -19.14 12.21 1.35
N SER A 359 -19.04 11.44 2.45
CA SER A 359 -18.06 10.37 2.68
C SER A 359 -18.74 9.09 3.17
N ALA A 360 -20.01 8.86 2.78
CA ALA A 360 -20.89 7.87 3.41
C ALA A 360 -20.32 6.45 3.48
N VAL A 361 -19.40 6.05 2.59
CA VAL A 361 -18.81 4.70 2.63
C VAL A 361 -17.86 4.50 3.82
N LEU A 362 -17.12 5.54 4.23
CA LEU A 362 -16.19 5.48 5.36
C LEU A 362 -16.88 5.76 6.70
N PHE A 363 -18.02 6.46 6.69
CA PHE A 363 -18.65 7.00 7.90
C PHE A 363 -20.08 6.50 8.16
N SER A 364 -20.86 6.12 7.15
CA SER A 364 -22.30 5.84 7.29
C SER A 364 -22.66 4.36 7.09
N LEU A 365 -23.68 3.94 7.84
CA LEU A 365 -24.23 2.58 7.88
C LEU A 365 -25.22 2.26 6.74
N GLU A 366 -25.61 3.24 5.91
CA GLU A 366 -26.68 3.06 4.89
C GLU A 366 -26.39 1.96 3.85
N THR A 367 -25.13 1.57 3.67
CA THR A 367 -24.73 0.57 2.67
C THR A 367 -25.05 -0.87 3.10
N VAL A 368 -25.10 -1.18 4.40
CA VAL A 368 -25.41 -2.53 4.89
C VAL A 368 -26.85 -2.91 4.55
N GLN A 369 -27.77 -1.95 4.59
CA GLN A 369 -29.20 -2.16 4.36
C GLN A 369 -29.54 -2.41 2.87
N ARG A 370 -28.74 -1.89 1.94
CA ARG A 370 -28.91 -2.18 0.49
C ARG A 370 -28.54 -3.61 0.11
N SER A 371 -27.64 -4.26 0.84
CA SER A 371 -27.27 -5.66 0.58
C SER A 371 -28.27 -6.69 1.12
N SER A 372 -29.09 -6.34 2.11
CA SER A 372 -30.12 -7.23 2.67
C SER A 372 -31.48 -7.12 1.96
N ILE A 373 -31.80 -5.95 1.39
CA ILE A 373 -33.08 -5.73 0.68
C ILE A 373 -33.07 -6.29 -0.75
N ALA A 374 -31.90 -6.54 -1.35
CA ALA A 374 -31.79 -7.04 -2.72
C ALA A 374 -32.05 -8.55 -2.90
N ARG A 375 -32.63 -9.25 -1.90
CA ARG A 375 -32.74 -10.73 -1.90
C ARG A 375 -34.16 -11.31 -1.77
N PHE A 376 -35.21 -10.56 -2.10
CA PHE A 376 -36.56 -11.12 -2.23
C PHE A 376 -37.34 -10.51 -3.40
N PRO A 377 -37.54 -11.23 -4.53
CA PRO A 377 -38.63 -10.93 -5.46
C PRO A 377 -39.84 -11.81 -5.08
N GLY A 378 -40.77 -11.25 -4.31
CA GLY A 378 -42.01 -11.91 -3.90
C GLY A 378 -43.22 -11.05 -4.23
N LYS A 379 -43.97 -11.46 -5.26
CA LYS A 379 -45.20 -10.84 -5.77
C LYS A 379 -46.27 -10.70 -4.69
N SER A 380 -46.98 -9.57 -4.66
CA SER A 380 -48.44 -9.58 -4.46
C SER A 380 -49.08 -8.35 -5.09
N PHE A 381 -50.04 -8.65 -5.96
CA PHE A 381 -50.97 -7.75 -6.60
C PHE A 381 -52.06 -7.34 -5.59
N SER A 382 -52.41 -6.06 -5.52
CA SER A 382 -53.81 -5.68 -5.37
C SER A 382 -54.08 -4.29 -5.97
N LYS A 383 -55.10 -4.28 -6.83
CA LYS A 383 -55.68 -3.13 -7.54
C LYS A 383 -56.20 -2.09 -6.54
N ILE A 384 -55.91 -0.81 -6.77
CA ILE A 384 -56.92 0.26 -6.63
C ILE A 384 -56.75 1.24 -7.79
N GLN A 385 -57.79 1.26 -8.62
CA GLN A 385 -58.05 2.21 -9.69
C GLN A 385 -58.71 3.45 -9.09
N GLY A 386 -58.20 4.65 -9.39
CA GLY A 386 -58.80 5.89 -8.95
C GLY A 386 -58.23 7.10 -9.68
N ARG A 387 -58.87 7.47 -10.79
CA ARG A 387 -58.71 8.76 -11.48
C ARG A 387 -58.82 9.91 -10.48
N HIS A 388 -57.97 10.93 -10.60
CA HIS A 388 -58.42 12.34 -10.67
C HIS A 388 -57.28 13.24 -11.16
N ASN A 389 -57.45 13.75 -12.39
CA ASN A 389 -56.83 14.99 -12.86
C ASN A 389 -57.35 16.15 -12.01
N LEU A 390 -56.52 17.15 -11.69
CA LEU A 390 -56.93 18.55 -11.54
C LEU A 390 -55.72 19.52 -11.47
N ARG A 391 -55.59 20.29 -12.56
CA ARG A 391 -55.23 21.72 -12.66
C ARG A 391 -53.86 22.23 -12.19
N GLN A 392 -53.06 22.56 -13.21
CA GLN A 392 -52.21 23.75 -13.27
C GLN A 392 -52.91 24.98 -12.65
N ARG A 393 -52.20 25.67 -11.76
CA ARG A 393 -52.44 27.10 -11.51
C ARG A 393 -51.10 27.83 -11.44
N LYS A 394 -50.87 28.61 -12.49
CA LYS A 394 -49.83 29.64 -12.62
C LYS A 394 -50.15 30.74 -11.61
N HIS A 395 -49.21 31.09 -10.73
CA HIS A 395 -49.22 32.40 -10.08
C HIS A 395 -47.81 33.00 -10.23
N MET A 396 -47.74 34.06 -11.03
CA MET A 396 -46.61 34.98 -11.11
C MET A 396 -46.65 35.84 -9.86
N THR A 397 -45.58 35.84 -9.09
CA THR A 397 -45.26 36.94 -8.19
C THR A 397 -43.79 37.28 -8.41
N ARG A 398 -43.59 38.51 -8.87
CA ARG A 398 -42.33 39.14 -9.22
C ARG A 398 -41.57 39.44 -7.92
N GLY A 399 -40.43 38.78 -7.74
CA GLY A 399 -39.50 39.03 -6.64
C GLY A 399 -38.11 38.70 -7.15
N ASP A 400 -37.22 39.68 -7.10
CA ASP A 400 -35.85 39.60 -7.61
C ASP A 400 -35.10 38.39 -7.03
N PRO A 401 -34.38 37.58 -7.83
CA PRO A 401 -33.46 36.61 -7.26
C PRO A 401 -32.23 37.38 -6.78
N VAL A 402 -32.16 37.64 -5.48
CA VAL A 402 -30.89 37.82 -4.78
C VAL A 402 -30.11 36.53 -5.00
N ALA A 403 -29.26 36.52 -6.03
CA ALA A 403 -28.26 35.48 -6.22
C ALA A 403 -27.31 35.55 -5.02
N LEU A 404 -27.47 34.63 -4.07
CA LEU A 404 -26.45 34.29 -3.08
C LEU A 404 -25.36 33.49 -3.80
N PRO A 405 -24.18 34.05 -4.08
CA PRO A 405 -23.10 33.33 -4.74
C PRO A 405 -22.02 33.08 -3.69
N LEU A 406 -22.25 32.23 -2.69
CA LEU A 406 -21.23 32.05 -1.65
C LEU A 406 -21.39 30.77 -0.79
N GLU A 407 -21.39 29.58 -1.38
CA GLU A 407 -21.12 28.37 -0.58
C GLU A 407 -20.59 27.16 -1.37
N ASN A 408 -20.94 27.01 -2.66
CA ASN A 408 -20.42 25.89 -3.45
C ASN A 408 -18.94 26.01 -3.86
N ASP A 409 -18.39 27.23 -3.90
CA ASP A 409 -17.00 27.49 -4.32
C ASP A 409 -15.97 27.29 -3.18
N SER A 410 -16.41 27.27 -1.92
CA SER A 410 -15.53 27.06 -0.75
C SER A 410 -15.25 25.57 -0.50
N LEU A 411 -16.23 24.69 -0.78
CA LEU A 411 -16.09 23.23 -0.61
C LEU A 411 -15.14 22.62 -1.66
N ALA A 412 -15.12 23.18 -2.88
CA ALA A 412 -14.22 22.76 -3.97
C ALA A 412 -12.74 23.09 -3.68
N LYS A 413 -12.45 24.07 -2.82
CA LYS A 413 -11.08 24.44 -2.41
C LYS A 413 -10.51 23.59 -1.27
N LEU A 414 -11.31 22.73 -0.65
CA LEU A 414 -10.89 21.99 0.55
C LEU A 414 -10.25 20.62 0.28
N GLY A 415 -9.99 20.22 -0.97
CA GLY A 415 -9.66 18.84 -1.39
C GLY A 415 -8.87 17.96 -0.39
N TYR A 416 -7.68 18.40 0.06
CA TYR A 416 -6.83 17.68 1.03
C TYR A 416 -7.32 17.78 2.50
N LEU A 417 -8.04 18.83 2.84
CA LEU A 417 -8.60 19.09 4.17
C LEU A 417 -10.00 18.48 4.37
N THR A 418 -10.47 17.70 3.39
CA THR A 418 -11.73 16.96 3.50
C THR A 418 -11.66 15.89 4.59
N VAL A 419 -12.78 15.65 5.27
CA VAL A 419 -12.91 14.62 6.31
C VAL A 419 -12.58 13.21 5.78
N SER A 420 -12.77 12.97 4.47
CA SER A 420 -12.40 11.73 3.79
C SER A 420 -10.90 11.42 3.86
N CYS A 421 -10.04 12.42 4.02
CA CYS A 421 -8.59 12.24 4.17
C CYS A 421 -8.19 11.77 5.58
N LEU A 422 -9.00 12.02 6.60
CA LEU A 422 -8.68 11.74 8.02
C LEU A 422 -8.14 10.33 8.29
N PRO A 423 -8.82 9.22 7.90
CA PRO A 423 -8.31 7.88 8.20
C PRO A 423 -6.92 7.62 7.61
N PHE A 424 -6.59 8.24 6.49
CA PHE A 424 -5.28 8.14 5.88
C PHE A 424 -4.22 8.95 6.63
N ILE A 425 -4.57 10.13 7.15
CA ILE A 425 -3.67 10.94 7.98
C ILE A 425 -3.37 10.24 9.30
N LEU A 426 -4.38 9.65 9.94
CA LEU A 426 -4.20 8.86 11.17
C LEU A 426 -3.28 7.66 10.93
N GLN A 427 -3.50 6.94 9.83
CA GLN A 427 -2.62 5.84 9.42
C GLN A 427 -1.18 6.32 9.16
N LEU A 428 -1.01 7.44 8.46
CA LEU A 428 0.31 8.04 8.22
C LEU A 428 0.98 8.45 9.53
N ALA A 429 0.25 9.00 10.50
CA ALA A 429 0.78 9.37 11.81
C ALA A 429 1.28 8.14 12.57
N PHE A 430 0.51 7.05 12.58
CA PHE A 430 0.93 5.80 13.19
C PHE A 430 2.17 5.20 12.51
N MET A 431 2.18 5.18 11.17
CA MET A 431 3.31 4.67 10.39
C MET A 431 4.56 5.55 10.60
N ALA A 432 4.45 6.87 10.56
CA ALA A 432 5.57 7.77 10.78
C ALA A 432 6.15 7.65 12.19
N ALA A 433 5.30 7.51 13.22
CA ALA A 433 5.76 7.24 14.59
C ALA A 433 6.50 5.91 14.67
N THR A 434 5.96 4.84 14.07
CA THR A 434 6.63 3.53 14.03
C THR A 434 7.98 3.60 13.31
N ALA A 435 8.03 4.30 12.18
CA ALA A 435 9.23 4.50 11.38
C ALA A 435 10.33 5.25 12.16
N PHE A 436 9.93 6.25 12.96
CA PHE A 436 10.86 7.08 13.71
C PHE A 436 11.33 6.43 15.01
N PHE A 437 10.44 5.78 15.77
CA PHE A 437 10.76 5.27 17.11
C PHE A 437 11.21 3.81 17.14
N VAL A 438 10.78 2.97 16.19
CA VAL A 438 10.96 1.50 16.30
C VAL A 438 11.84 0.96 15.17
N MET A 439 11.66 1.45 13.95
CA MET A 439 12.36 0.95 12.77
C MET A 439 13.72 1.61 12.57
N HIS A 440 14.56 0.97 11.77
CA HIS A 440 15.75 1.62 11.23
C HIS A 440 15.32 2.74 10.29
N VAL A 441 15.86 3.94 10.50
CA VAL A 441 15.42 5.15 9.77
C VAL A 441 15.63 5.03 8.25
N GLN A 442 16.60 4.21 7.84
CA GLN A 442 16.92 3.82 6.46
C GLN A 442 15.73 3.19 5.73
N VAL A 443 14.91 2.42 6.47
CA VAL A 443 13.73 1.74 5.94
C VAL A 443 12.51 2.67 5.90
N ALA A 444 12.56 3.86 6.53
CA ALA A 444 11.42 4.77 6.60
C ALA A 444 10.97 5.22 5.20
N THR A 445 11.88 5.51 4.29
CA THR A 445 11.55 5.95 2.92
C THR A 445 10.75 4.91 2.16
N ARG A 446 11.18 3.64 2.17
CA ARG A 446 10.43 2.56 1.53
C ARG A 446 9.12 2.26 2.26
N PHE A 447 9.12 2.30 3.59
CA PHE A 447 7.94 2.01 4.40
C PHE A 447 6.80 3.02 4.21
N LEU A 448 7.12 4.31 4.21
CA LEU A 448 6.14 5.40 4.07
C LEU A 448 5.72 5.62 2.61
N SER A 449 6.52 5.18 1.63
CA SER A 449 6.25 5.43 0.20
C SER A 449 4.91 4.90 -0.33
N ALA A 450 4.28 3.94 0.34
CA ALA A 450 2.98 3.42 -0.04
C ALA A 450 1.80 4.23 0.51
N SER A 451 2.04 5.25 1.35
CA SER A 451 1.01 6.04 2.02
C SER A 451 0.50 7.19 1.12
N PRO A 452 -0.80 7.18 0.71
CA PRO A 452 -1.34 8.21 -0.18
C PRO A 452 -1.24 9.67 0.27
N PRO A 453 -1.40 10.01 1.57
CA PRO A 453 -1.37 11.41 1.99
C PRO A 453 -0.07 12.14 1.71
N LEU A 454 1.06 11.43 1.61
CA LEU A 454 2.35 12.05 1.26
C LEU A 454 2.27 12.73 -0.11
N TYR A 455 1.70 12.03 -1.09
CA TYR A 455 1.58 12.55 -2.45
C TYR A 455 0.43 13.54 -2.59
N TRP A 456 -0.66 13.34 -1.85
CA TRP A 456 -1.77 14.29 -1.80
C TRP A 456 -1.32 15.64 -1.22
N PHE A 457 -0.58 15.59 -0.11
CA PHE A 457 -0.02 16.78 0.52
C PHE A 457 1.05 17.45 -0.34
N ALA A 458 1.94 16.66 -0.96
CA ALA A 458 2.91 17.16 -1.92
C ALA A 458 2.22 17.88 -3.09
N SER A 459 1.16 17.29 -3.67
CA SER A 459 0.37 17.95 -4.71
C SER A 459 -0.22 19.29 -4.24
N ASN A 460 -0.74 19.35 -3.00
CA ASN A 460 -1.26 20.60 -2.44
C ASN A 460 -0.17 21.68 -2.28
N LEU A 461 1.01 21.30 -1.76
CA LEU A 461 2.16 22.22 -1.62
C LEU A 461 2.62 22.79 -2.97
N MET A 462 2.62 21.98 -4.02
CA MET A 462 3.03 22.38 -5.37
C MET A 462 2.15 23.48 -5.96
N VAL A 463 0.85 23.45 -5.66
CA VAL A 463 -0.11 24.48 -6.10
C VAL A 463 0.09 25.77 -5.33
N GLN A 464 0.32 25.67 -4.02
CA GLN A 464 0.45 26.84 -3.16
C GLN A 464 1.69 27.67 -3.49
N ARG A 465 2.84 27.03 -3.75
CA ARG A 465 4.07 27.75 -4.14
C ARG A 465 4.89 26.97 -5.16
N LYS A 466 5.20 27.61 -6.29
CA LYS A 466 6.05 27.05 -7.36
C LYS A 466 7.42 26.55 -6.85
N ARG A 467 8.02 27.22 -5.85
CA ARG A 467 9.30 26.79 -5.26
C ARG A 467 9.24 25.38 -4.67
N TRP A 468 8.15 25.02 -4.00
CA TRP A 468 7.98 23.68 -3.44
C TRP A 468 7.87 22.62 -4.54
N ALA A 469 7.24 22.95 -5.67
CA ALA A 469 7.19 22.05 -6.82
C ALA A 469 8.56 21.73 -7.38
N TYR A 470 9.43 22.74 -7.56
CA TYR A 470 10.80 22.50 -8.00
C TYR A 470 11.60 21.65 -6.99
N LEU A 471 11.46 21.92 -5.69
CA LEU A 471 12.16 21.15 -4.66
C LEU A 471 11.73 19.69 -4.61
N ILE A 472 10.42 19.41 -4.66
CA ILE A 472 9.88 18.05 -4.63
C ILE A 472 10.35 17.27 -5.88
N TRP A 473 10.27 17.88 -7.07
CA TRP A 473 10.73 17.24 -8.30
C TRP A 473 12.24 17.00 -8.32
N ALA A 474 13.03 17.99 -7.89
CA ALA A 474 14.48 17.85 -7.79
C ALA A 474 14.86 16.71 -6.82
N TYR A 475 14.18 16.62 -5.68
CA TYR A 475 14.35 15.56 -4.71
C TYR A 475 14.01 14.17 -5.30
N SER A 476 12.84 14.03 -5.92
CA SER A 476 12.43 12.79 -6.60
C SER A 476 13.43 12.39 -7.68
N ALA A 477 13.84 13.31 -8.55
CA ALA A 477 14.79 13.04 -9.63
C ALA A 477 16.17 12.64 -9.07
N ALA A 478 16.66 13.35 -8.06
CA ALA A 478 17.93 13.03 -7.41
C ALA A 478 17.91 11.64 -6.79
N TYR A 479 16.84 11.25 -6.08
CA TYR A 479 16.73 9.91 -5.49
C TYR A 479 16.56 8.81 -6.53
N ILE A 480 15.91 9.08 -7.66
CA ILE A 480 15.83 8.09 -8.76
C ILE A 480 17.20 7.87 -9.40
N LEU A 481 17.94 8.94 -9.69
CA LEU A 481 19.28 8.86 -10.27
C LEU A 481 20.28 8.24 -9.30
N LEU A 482 20.39 8.80 -8.09
CA LEU A 482 21.31 8.31 -7.07
C LEU A 482 20.92 6.91 -6.59
N GLY A 483 19.62 6.65 -6.47
CA GLY A 483 19.11 5.34 -6.08
C GLY A 483 19.42 4.26 -7.09
N SER A 484 19.10 4.50 -8.36
CA SER A 484 19.45 3.55 -9.42
C SER A 484 20.96 3.31 -9.50
N LEU A 485 21.78 4.35 -9.29
CA LEU A 485 23.24 4.25 -9.28
C LEU A 485 23.75 3.42 -8.09
N LEU A 486 23.47 3.85 -6.86
CA LEU A 486 24.01 3.24 -5.65
C LEU A 486 23.45 1.85 -5.41
N PHE A 487 22.13 1.70 -5.50
CA PHE A 487 21.46 0.43 -5.20
C PHE A 487 21.91 -0.67 -6.16
N SER A 488 21.98 -0.39 -7.47
CA SER A 488 22.36 -1.40 -8.46
C SER A 488 23.82 -1.86 -8.33
N ASN A 489 24.68 -1.05 -7.70
CA ASN A 489 26.11 -1.30 -7.52
C ASN A 489 26.49 -1.70 -6.08
N PHE A 490 25.54 -2.17 -5.27
CA PHE A 490 25.76 -2.62 -3.88
C PHE A 490 26.27 -1.53 -2.93
N TYR A 491 25.99 -0.26 -3.20
CA TYR A 491 26.16 0.82 -2.24
C TYR A 491 24.88 1.09 -1.47
N PRO A 492 24.97 1.29 -0.14
CA PRO A 492 23.79 1.54 0.69
C PRO A 492 23.04 2.76 0.18
N PHE A 493 21.77 2.57 -0.13
CA PHE A 493 20.85 3.59 -0.61
C PHE A 493 19.58 3.50 0.22
N THR A 494 19.26 4.58 0.92
CA THR A 494 18.23 4.67 1.99
C THR A 494 18.43 3.65 3.09
#